data_AF-A0A101SIA8-F1
#
_entry.id   AF-A0A101SIA8-F1
#
_cell.length_a   1.000
_cell.length_b   1.000
_cell.length_c   1.000
_cell.angle_alpha   90.00
_cell.angle_beta   90.00
_cell.angle_gamma   90.00
#
_symmetry.space_group_name_H-M   'P 1'
#
loop_
_entity.id
_entity.type
_entity.pdbx_description
1 polymer ?
#
loop_
_entity_poly.entity_id
_entity_poly.type
_entity_poly.pdbx_seq_one_letter_code
_entity_poly.pdbx_strand_id
1 'polypeptide(L)'
;MPTSAAVPTALIVHAHPEPDSFSTAQMATAAQSLRGAGYQVDILDLYNDAWAPVLAREEFPPVDGPFKPQAEQMRAVRDGTLDEAVKDHLERLLAADLLVLSFPLWWFSLPAILKGWIDRVFVMGAVFGGDHGLFGDAALAGKRAMLLFTTGGSSEAFRPGGAFGAVDDFLFHIHRGMLEFVGYQVLEPVITYGPAHLTDEERAVALKAVKESVARTATAPLSAVG
;
A
#
# COMPACT_ATOMS: atom_id res chain seq x y z
N MET A 1 -20.05 31.29 -3.66
CA MET A 1 -19.79 30.12 -4.53
C MET A 1 -19.28 29.02 -3.63
N PRO A 2 -19.97 27.88 -3.45
CA PRO A 2 -19.34 26.75 -2.78
C PRO A 2 -18.22 26.27 -3.69
N THR A 3 -16.98 26.32 -3.21
CA THR A 3 -15.83 25.71 -3.88
C THR A 3 -16.16 24.23 -4.06
N SER A 4 -16.23 23.75 -5.30
CA SER A 4 -16.32 22.31 -5.56
C SER A 4 -15.15 21.66 -4.83
N ALA A 5 -15.43 20.83 -3.83
CA ALA A 5 -14.38 20.04 -3.20
C ALA A 5 -13.68 19.23 -4.29
N ALA A 6 -12.34 19.20 -4.28
CA ALA A 6 -11.59 18.36 -5.20
C ALA A 6 -12.03 16.89 -5.02
N VAL A 7 -12.14 16.16 -6.13
CA VAL A 7 -12.47 14.74 -6.10
C VAL A 7 -11.31 14.00 -5.42
N PRO A 8 -11.54 13.23 -4.35
CA PRO A 8 -10.46 12.53 -3.66
C PRO A 8 -9.88 11.43 -4.56
N THR A 9 -8.59 11.20 -4.44
CA THR A 9 -7.86 10.23 -5.26
C THR A 9 -7.43 9.02 -4.44
N ALA A 10 -7.51 7.83 -5.01
CA ALA A 10 -7.03 6.60 -4.39
C ALA A 10 -6.06 5.88 -5.33
N LEU A 11 -4.87 5.55 -4.83
CA LEU A 11 -3.90 4.70 -5.52
C LEU A 11 -3.97 3.29 -4.94
N ILE A 12 -4.27 2.32 -5.77
CA ILE A 12 -4.20 0.90 -5.42
C ILE A 12 -2.92 0.32 -5.99
N VAL A 13 -2.04 -0.21 -5.13
CA VAL A 13 -0.84 -0.93 -5.54
C VAL A 13 -1.09 -2.42 -5.36
N HIS A 14 -1.24 -3.13 -6.47
CA HIS A 14 -1.60 -4.54 -6.55
C HIS A 14 -0.39 -5.42 -6.81
N ALA A 15 -0.31 -6.55 -6.10
CA ALA A 15 0.80 -7.49 -6.19
C ALA A 15 0.29 -8.94 -6.24
N HIS A 16 -0.19 -9.39 -7.39
CA HIS A 16 -0.46 -10.80 -7.66
C HIS A 16 -0.04 -11.20 -9.10
N PRO A 17 0.66 -12.33 -9.31
CA PRO A 17 1.13 -12.72 -10.64
C PRO A 17 0.05 -13.33 -11.54
N GLU A 18 -1.05 -13.78 -10.96
CA GLU A 18 -2.18 -14.42 -11.66
C GLU A 18 -3.36 -13.44 -11.76
N PRO A 19 -3.70 -12.93 -12.97
CA PRO A 19 -4.81 -12.00 -13.19
C PRO A 19 -6.18 -12.54 -12.79
N ASP A 20 -6.39 -13.85 -12.87
CA ASP A 20 -7.66 -14.49 -12.51
C ASP A 20 -7.72 -14.92 -11.03
N SER A 21 -6.78 -14.44 -10.21
CA SER A 21 -6.73 -14.79 -8.80
C SER A 21 -7.86 -14.14 -7.99
N PHE A 22 -8.17 -14.75 -6.85
CA PHE A 22 -9.08 -14.12 -5.89
C PHE A 22 -8.54 -12.77 -5.38
N SER A 23 -7.21 -12.63 -5.21
CA SER A 23 -6.59 -11.36 -4.82
C SER A 23 -6.86 -10.25 -5.84
N THR A 24 -6.78 -10.59 -7.13
CA THR A 24 -7.06 -9.65 -8.24
C THR A 24 -8.55 -9.33 -8.33
N ALA A 25 -9.44 -10.31 -8.15
CA ALA A 25 -10.88 -10.07 -8.04
C ALA A 25 -11.24 -9.17 -6.84
N GLN A 26 -10.59 -9.38 -5.70
CA GLN A 26 -10.72 -8.56 -4.49
C GLN A 26 -10.25 -7.11 -4.75
N MET A 27 -9.11 -6.92 -5.41
CA MET A 27 -8.60 -5.61 -5.84
C MET A 27 -9.60 -4.89 -6.75
N ALA A 28 -10.09 -5.56 -7.79
CA ALA A 28 -11.07 -4.99 -8.72
C ALA A 28 -12.37 -4.60 -8.00
N THR A 29 -12.80 -5.40 -7.03
CA THR A 29 -13.97 -5.13 -6.19
C THR A 29 -13.76 -3.89 -5.31
N ALA A 30 -12.58 -3.75 -4.70
CA ALA A 30 -12.22 -2.56 -3.93
C ALA A 30 -12.19 -1.30 -4.81
N ALA A 31 -11.60 -1.39 -6.01
CA ALA A 31 -11.58 -0.29 -6.96
C ALA A 31 -12.99 0.16 -7.35
N GLN A 32 -13.91 -0.78 -7.62
CA GLN A 32 -15.32 -0.46 -7.88
C GLN A 32 -16.00 0.19 -6.68
N SER A 33 -15.71 -0.30 -5.47
CA SER A 33 -16.27 0.27 -4.23
C SER A 33 -15.82 1.71 -4.02
N LEU A 34 -14.51 1.98 -4.16
CA LEU A 34 -13.93 3.32 -4.03
C LEU A 34 -14.48 4.30 -5.07
N ARG A 35 -14.61 3.88 -6.34
CA ARG A 35 -15.26 4.69 -7.38
C ARG A 35 -16.71 5.02 -7.01
N GLY A 36 -17.45 4.03 -6.49
CA GLY A 36 -18.82 4.24 -6.00
C GLY A 36 -18.91 5.19 -4.80
N ALA A 37 -17.84 5.29 -4.01
CA ALA A 37 -17.70 6.24 -2.90
C ALA A 37 -17.19 7.63 -3.35
N GLY A 38 -16.98 7.85 -4.65
CA GLY A 38 -16.58 9.13 -5.22
C GLY A 38 -15.08 9.35 -5.38
N TYR A 39 -14.25 8.32 -5.18
CA TYR A 39 -12.82 8.43 -5.46
C TYR A 39 -12.52 8.33 -6.96
N GLN A 40 -11.58 9.14 -7.44
CA GLN A 40 -10.83 8.83 -8.64
C GLN A 40 -9.80 7.74 -8.31
N VAL A 41 -9.96 6.55 -8.91
CA VAL A 41 -9.12 5.39 -8.59
C VAL A 41 -8.09 5.14 -9.68
N ASP A 42 -6.84 5.15 -9.25
CA ASP A 42 -5.66 4.77 -10.01
C ASP A 42 -5.12 3.41 -9.52
N ILE A 43 -4.56 2.61 -10.42
CA ILE A 43 -4.09 1.25 -10.14
C ILE A 43 -2.67 1.08 -10.69
N LEU A 44 -1.79 0.58 -9.83
CA LEU A 44 -0.48 0.03 -10.17
C LEU A 44 -0.55 -1.49 -10.02
N ASP A 45 -0.36 -2.22 -11.12
CA ASP A 45 -0.27 -3.68 -11.05
C ASP A 45 1.18 -4.08 -11.23
N LEU A 46 1.87 -4.33 -10.12
CA LEU A 46 3.32 -4.50 -10.12
C LEU A 46 3.78 -5.70 -10.96
N TYR A 47 2.97 -6.75 -11.07
CA TYR A 47 3.32 -7.92 -11.89
C TYR A 47 3.03 -7.65 -13.37
N ASN A 48 1.86 -7.08 -13.68
CA ASN A 48 1.52 -6.71 -15.05
C ASN A 48 2.50 -5.68 -15.63
N ASP A 49 2.94 -4.73 -14.80
CA ASP A 49 3.85 -3.64 -15.18
C ASP A 49 5.33 -4.08 -15.13
N ALA A 50 5.59 -5.36 -14.83
CA ALA A 50 6.93 -5.95 -14.72
C ALA A 50 7.88 -5.15 -13.81
N TRP A 51 7.36 -4.67 -12.67
CA TRP A 51 8.10 -3.85 -11.72
C TRP A 51 9.38 -4.55 -11.25
N ALA A 52 10.52 -3.86 -11.37
CA ALA A 52 11.78 -4.29 -10.82
C ALA A 52 11.86 -3.96 -9.31
N PRO A 53 11.87 -4.95 -8.40
CA PRO A 53 11.70 -4.67 -6.97
C PRO A 53 13.02 -4.45 -6.23
N VAL A 54 14.16 -4.74 -6.85
CA VAL A 54 15.46 -4.63 -6.20
C VAL A 54 15.91 -3.18 -6.27
N LEU A 55 16.18 -2.56 -5.12
CA LEU A 55 16.91 -1.30 -5.04
C LEU A 55 18.37 -1.55 -5.41
N ALA A 56 18.73 -1.27 -6.66
CA ALA A 56 20.01 -1.59 -7.25
C ALA A 56 20.96 -0.39 -7.27
N ARG A 57 22.27 -0.65 -7.22
CA ARG A 57 23.29 0.41 -7.30
C ARG A 57 23.21 1.14 -8.64
N GLU A 58 22.87 0.41 -9.68
CA GLU A 58 22.87 0.81 -11.07
C GLU A 58 21.79 1.87 -11.40
N GLU A 59 20.82 2.05 -10.50
CA GLU A 59 19.77 3.09 -10.59
C GLU A 59 20.31 4.50 -10.30
N PHE A 60 21.52 4.61 -9.74
CA PHE A 60 22.09 5.88 -9.31
C PHE A 60 23.36 6.23 -10.09
N PRO A 61 23.66 7.52 -10.31
CA PRO A 61 24.92 7.95 -10.90
C PRO A 61 26.16 7.39 -10.16
N PRO A 62 27.32 7.30 -10.82
CA PRO A 62 28.59 6.97 -10.16
C PRO A 62 28.86 7.89 -8.96
N VAL A 63 29.47 7.34 -7.90
CA VAL A 63 29.88 8.12 -6.72
C VAL A 63 31.30 7.80 -6.32
N ASP A 64 32.00 8.81 -5.82
CA ASP A 64 33.28 8.63 -5.17
C ASP A 64 33.05 8.09 -3.75
N GLY A 65 33.62 6.92 -3.44
CA GLY A 65 33.51 6.28 -2.13
C GLY A 65 32.32 5.31 -1.97
N PRO A 66 31.91 4.98 -0.73
CA PRO A 66 30.92 3.94 -0.49
C PRO A 66 29.51 4.40 -0.88
N PHE A 67 28.80 3.52 -1.58
CA PHE A 67 27.38 3.70 -1.88
C PHE A 67 26.53 3.63 -0.60
N LYS A 68 25.68 4.63 -0.40
CA LYS A 68 24.75 4.73 0.74
C LYS A 68 23.35 5.04 0.22
N PRO A 69 22.48 4.03 0.03
CA PRO A 69 21.22 4.20 -0.71
C PRO A 69 20.41 5.44 -0.31
N GLN A 70 20.29 5.73 0.98
CA GLN A 70 19.53 6.88 1.47
C GLN A 70 20.14 8.24 1.07
N ALA A 71 21.47 8.37 1.10
CA ALA A 71 22.15 9.60 0.68
C ALA A 71 22.00 9.82 -0.84
N GLU A 72 22.00 8.72 -1.58
CA GLU A 72 21.88 8.69 -3.03
C GLU A 72 20.45 9.02 -3.48
N GLN A 73 19.44 8.53 -2.76
CA GLN A 73 18.04 8.91 -2.93
C GLN A 73 17.83 10.42 -2.72
N MET A 74 18.33 11.00 -1.61
CA MET A 74 18.23 12.45 -1.39
C MET A 74 18.92 13.26 -2.49
N ARG A 75 20.10 12.81 -2.93
CA ARG A 75 20.80 13.45 -4.04
C ARG A 75 19.95 13.39 -5.32
N ALA A 76 19.41 12.22 -5.64
CA ALA A 76 18.59 12.03 -6.84
C ALA A 76 17.31 12.87 -6.82
N VAL A 77 16.66 13.04 -5.66
CA VAL A 77 15.53 13.96 -5.50
C VAL A 77 15.96 15.40 -5.78
N ARG A 78 17.02 15.87 -5.13
CA ARG A 78 17.52 17.25 -5.28
C ARG A 78 17.95 17.57 -6.71
N ASP A 79 18.63 16.62 -7.35
CA ASP A 79 19.22 16.81 -8.68
C ASP A 79 18.24 16.43 -9.81
N GLY A 80 17.06 15.89 -9.48
CA GLY A 80 16.04 15.48 -10.45
C GLY A 80 16.43 14.25 -11.28
N THR A 81 17.19 13.33 -10.70
CA THR A 81 17.77 12.15 -11.39
C THR A 81 17.24 10.82 -10.85
N LEU A 82 16.03 10.79 -10.29
CA LEU A 82 15.39 9.54 -9.92
C LEU A 82 15.15 8.67 -11.17
N ASP A 83 15.24 7.36 -11.02
CA ASP A 83 14.78 6.41 -12.02
C ASP A 83 13.34 6.76 -12.45
N GLU A 84 13.07 6.78 -13.76
CA GLU A 84 11.81 7.31 -14.28
C GLU A 84 10.58 6.53 -13.78
N ALA A 85 10.71 5.21 -13.64
CA ALA A 85 9.63 4.38 -13.09
C ALA A 85 9.40 4.65 -11.60
N VAL A 86 10.47 4.87 -10.82
CA VAL A 86 10.37 5.28 -9.40
C VAL A 86 9.70 6.65 -9.31
N LYS A 87 10.10 7.60 -10.15
CA LYS A 87 9.55 8.95 -10.19
C LYS A 87 8.05 8.94 -10.51
N ASP A 88 7.61 8.21 -11.53
CA ASP A 88 6.18 8.07 -11.86
C ASP A 88 5.37 7.54 -10.68
N HIS A 89 5.83 6.43 -10.07
CA HIS A 89 5.14 5.83 -8.93
C HIS A 89 5.13 6.76 -7.70
N LEU A 90 6.21 7.50 -7.47
CA LEU A 90 6.33 8.48 -6.39
C LEU A 90 5.36 9.65 -6.59
N GLU A 91 5.24 10.20 -7.80
CA GLU A 91 4.31 11.28 -8.11
C GLU A 91 2.86 10.86 -7.87
N ARG A 92 2.50 9.64 -8.30
CA ARG A 92 1.17 9.06 -8.07
C ARG A 92 0.90 8.81 -6.58
N LEU A 93 1.91 8.35 -5.84
CA LEU A 93 1.84 8.17 -4.38
C LEU A 93 1.58 9.50 -3.66
N LEU A 94 2.33 10.55 -4.00
CA LEU A 94 2.19 11.88 -3.40
C LEU A 94 0.85 12.54 -3.75
N ALA A 95 0.32 12.28 -4.95
CA ALA A 95 -0.99 12.79 -5.37
C ALA A 95 -2.14 12.11 -4.61
N ALA A 96 -2.04 10.81 -4.31
CA ALA A 96 -3.12 10.01 -3.73
C ALA A 96 -3.53 10.47 -2.32
N ASP A 97 -4.83 10.59 -2.05
CA ASP A 97 -5.38 10.83 -0.70
C ASP A 97 -5.49 9.53 0.10
N LEU A 98 -5.67 8.41 -0.60
CA LEU A 98 -5.74 7.06 -0.06
C LEU A 98 -4.79 6.12 -0.81
N LEU A 99 -3.89 5.46 -0.08
CA LEU A 99 -3.11 4.33 -0.57
C LEU A 99 -3.80 3.02 -0.18
N VAL A 100 -3.97 2.09 -1.12
CA VAL A 100 -4.43 0.73 -0.85
C VAL A 100 -3.37 -0.26 -1.31
N LEU A 101 -2.81 -1.02 -0.37
CA LEU A 101 -1.90 -2.11 -0.71
C LEU A 101 -2.70 -3.40 -0.86
N SER A 102 -2.74 -3.95 -2.08
CA SER A 102 -3.51 -5.15 -2.41
C SER A 102 -2.60 -6.34 -2.71
N PHE A 103 -2.64 -7.38 -1.87
CA PHE A 103 -1.68 -8.49 -1.97
C PHE A 103 -2.17 -9.78 -1.28
N PRO A 104 -1.62 -10.95 -1.64
CA PRO A 104 -1.69 -12.13 -0.79
C PRO A 104 -0.64 -12.05 0.33
N LEU A 105 -1.00 -12.40 1.56
CA LEU A 105 -0.06 -12.45 2.69
C LEU A 105 0.95 -13.58 2.48
N TRP A 106 2.20 -13.24 2.21
CA TRP A 106 3.29 -14.20 1.97
C TRP A 106 4.32 -14.09 3.07
N TRP A 107 4.63 -15.23 3.70
CA TRP A 107 5.54 -15.28 4.86
C TRP A 107 5.20 -14.23 5.93
N PHE A 108 3.91 -14.11 6.25
CA PHE A 108 3.38 -13.16 7.25
C PHE A 108 3.72 -11.69 6.94
N SER A 109 3.93 -11.37 5.66
CA SER A 109 4.29 -10.04 5.20
C SER A 109 3.84 -9.80 3.75
N LEU A 110 4.33 -8.72 3.16
CA LEU A 110 4.13 -8.35 1.77
C LEU A 110 4.85 -9.33 0.82
N PRO A 111 4.32 -9.57 -0.39
CA PRO A 111 5.10 -10.14 -1.49
C PRO A 111 6.39 -9.36 -1.73
N ALA A 112 7.47 -10.05 -2.12
CA ALA A 112 8.78 -9.41 -2.35
C ALA A 112 8.69 -8.25 -3.35
N ILE A 113 7.88 -8.38 -4.41
CA ILE A 113 7.68 -7.33 -5.40
C ILE A 113 7.10 -6.04 -4.80
N LEU A 114 6.16 -6.19 -3.86
CA LEU A 114 5.51 -5.07 -3.18
C LEU A 114 6.44 -4.47 -2.11
N LYS A 115 7.17 -5.30 -1.39
CA LYS A 115 8.20 -4.81 -0.46
C LYS A 115 9.28 -4.01 -1.19
N GLY A 116 9.70 -4.47 -2.36
CA GLY A 116 10.64 -3.75 -3.22
C GLY A 116 10.07 -2.44 -3.78
N TRP A 117 8.77 -2.40 -4.09
CA TRP A 117 8.08 -1.16 -4.42
C TRP A 117 8.16 -0.15 -3.26
N ILE A 118 7.89 -0.59 -2.01
CA ILE A 118 8.07 0.27 -0.83
C ILE A 118 9.53 0.75 -0.73
N ASP A 119 10.51 -0.14 -0.86
CA ASP A 119 11.94 0.20 -0.73
C ASP A 119 12.43 1.23 -1.74
N ARG A 120 11.90 1.19 -2.97
CA ARG A 120 12.30 2.09 -4.05
C ARG A 120 11.45 3.36 -4.12
N VAL A 121 10.16 3.32 -3.77
CA VAL A 121 9.22 4.45 -3.93
C VAL A 121 9.03 5.28 -2.67
N PHE A 122 9.27 4.73 -1.48
CA PHE A 122 9.34 5.54 -0.25
C PHE A 122 10.73 6.20 -0.18
N VAL A 123 10.97 7.16 -1.08
CA VAL A 123 12.28 7.78 -1.32
C VAL A 123 12.63 8.77 -0.22
N MET A 124 13.82 8.63 0.38
CA MET A 124 14.31 9.63 1.34
C MET A 124 14.56 10.99 0.67
N GLY A 125 14.08 12.06 1.31
CA GLY A 125 14.10 13.42 0.76
C GLY A 125 12.85 13.79 -0.05
N ALA A 126 11.99 12.84 -0.37
CA ALA A 126 10.68 13.10 -1.01
C ALA A 126 9.49 12.61 -0.17
N VAL A 127 9.64 11.49 0.54
CA VAL A 127 8.58 10.90 1.38
C VAL A 127 8.87 11.09 2.87
N PHE A 128 10.12 10.94 3.28
CA PHE A 128 10.57 11.11 4.66
C PHE A 128 12.02 11.59 4.70
N GLY A 129 12.46 12.16 5.84
CA GLY A 129 13.82 12.68 5.99
C GLY A 129 14.13 13.89 5.08
N GLY A 130 15.34 14.45 5.21
CA GLY A 130 15.69 15.70 4.54
C GLY A 130 14.86 16.86 5.10
N ASP A 131 14.13 17.55 4.23
CA ASP A 131 13.18 18.61 4.61
C ASP A 131 11.87 18.05 5.21
N HIS A 132 11.64 16.74 5.07
CA HIS A 132 10.54 16.02 5.73
C HIS A 132 11.02 15.39 7.05
N GLY A 133 10.12 15.30 8.02
CA GLY A 133 10.36 14.56 9.24
C GLY A 133 10.00 13.08 9.09
N LEU A 134 9.65 12.48 10.23
CA LEU A 134 9.13 11.12 10.35
C LEU A 134 7.72 11.20 10.94
N PHE A 135 6.92 10.17 10.74
CA PHE A 135 5.56 10.11 11.27
C PHE A 135 4.73 11.33 10.87
N GLY A 136 4.15 12.07 11.82
CA GLY A 136 3.30 13.23 11.54
C GLY A 136 3.97 14.37 10.77
N ASP A 137 5.30 14.38 10.70
CA ASP A 137 6.08 15.40 9.96
C ASP A 137 6.56 14.91 8.59
N ALA A 138 6.26 13.67 8.21
CA ALA A 138 6.62 13.10 6.91
C ALA A 138 5.65 13.56 5.80
N ALA A 139 6.03 13.37 4.54
CA ALA A 139 5.33 13.94 3.39
C ALA A 139 3.89 13.42 3.20
N LEU A 140 3.58 12.23 3.73
CA LEU A 140 2.25 11.61 3.58
C LEU A 140 1.34 11.86 4.80
N ALA A 141 1.73 12.78 5.69
CA ALA A 141 0.89 13.26 6.76
C ALA A 141 -0.46 13.80 6.25
N GLY A 142 -1.54 13.43 6.93
CA GLY A 142 -2.91 13.80 6.54
C GLY A 142 -3.54 12.93 5.45
N LYS A 143 -2.78 12.00 4.86
CA LYS A 143 -3.30 10.99 3.91
C LYS A 143 -3.57 9.67 4.63
N ARG A 144 -4.29 8.76 3.96
CA ARG A 144 -4.74 7.49 4.54
C ARG A 144 -4.11 6.30 3.82
N ALA A 145 -3.91 5.19 4.53
CA ALA A 145 -3.48 3.92 3.94
C ALA A 145 -4.32 2.74 4.44
N MET A 146 -4.60 1.78 3.57
CA MET A 146 -5.36 0.57 3.89
C MET A 146 -4.66 -0.67 3.33
N LEU A 147 -4.62 -1.74 4.12
CA LEU A 147 -4.22 -3.05 3.63
C LEU A 147 -5.44 -3.82 3.15
N LEU A 148 -5.37 -4.40 1.96
CA LEU A 148 -6.41 -5.24 1.35
C LEU A 148 -5.79 -6.58 0.96
N PHE A 149 -5.89 -7.58 1.83
CA PHE A 149 -5.13 -8.81 1.60
C PHE A 149 -5.92 -10.10 1.83
N THR A 150 -5.37 -11.19 1.30
CA THR A 150 -5.88 -12.55 1.49
C THR A 150 -4.88 -13.37 2.28
N THR A 151 -5.34 -14.34 3.06
CA THR A 151 -4.45 -15.29 3.75
C THR A 151 -4.66 -16.72 3.26
N GLY A 152 -3.69 -17.60 3.49
CA GLY A 152 -3.91 -19.04 3.39
C GLY A 152 -4.69 -19.59 4.60
N GLY A 153 -4.33 -19.16 5.81
CA GLY A 153 -4.97 -19.60 7.05
C GLY A 153 -6.36 -19.01 7.30
N SER A 154 -7.15 -19.69 8.13
CA SER A 154 -8.44 -19.20 8.61
C SER A 154 -8.30 -18.05 9.61
N SER A 155 -9.38 -17.29 9.83
CA SER A 155 -9.44 -16.27 10.87
C SER A 155 -9.13 -16.83 12.27
N GLU A 156 -9.57 -18.05 12.56
CA GLU A 156 -9.31 -18.74 13.83
C GLU A 156 -7.81 -19.00 14.08
N ALA A 157 -7.02 -19.20 13.04
CA ALA A 157 -5.57 -19.37 13.19
C ALA A 157 -4.87 -18.05 13.56
N PHE A 158 -5.42 -16.92 13.12
CA PHE A 158 -4.88 -15.56 13.29
C PHE A 158 -5.44 -14.78 14.49
N ARG A 159 -6.25 -15.42 15.34
CA ARG A 159 -6.75 -14.80 16.58
C ARG A 159 -5.68 -14.84 17.69
N PRO A 160 -5.78 -14.01 18.73
CA PRO A 160 -4.94 -14.15 19.93
C PRO A 160 -5.00 -15.58 20.50
N GLY A 161 -3.84 -16.23 20.64
CA GLY A 161 -3.73 -17.63 21.06
C GLY A 161 -4.10 -18.67 19.98
N GLY A 162 -4.38 -18.23 18.75
CA GLY A 162 -4.51 -19.10 17.58
C GLY A 162 -3.19 -19.73 17.18
N ALA A 163 -3.23 -20.69 16.25
CA ALA A 163 -2.06 -21.47 15.83
C ALA A 163 -0.93 -20.62 15.23
N PHE A 164 -1.27 -19.45 14.67
CA PHE A 164 -0.28 -18.52 14.12
C PHE A 164 0.00 -17.34 15.04
N GLY A 165 -0.96 -16.93 15.87
CA GLY A 165 -0.87 -15.72 16.69
C GLY A 165 -1.76 -14.61 16.16
N ALA A 166 -1.84 -13.49 16.88
CA ALA A 166 -2.71 -12.38 16.51
C ALA A 166 -2.25 -11.74 15.20
N VAL A 167 -3.18 -11.45 14.29
CA VAL A 167 -2.87 -10.83 12.99
C VAL A 167 -2.10 -9.52 13.15
N ASP A 168 -2.42 -8.71 14.16
CA ASP A 168 -1.81 -7.40 14.40
C ASP A 168 -0.32 -7.49 14.74
N ASP A 169 0.13 -8.60 15.36
CA ASP A 169 1.55 -8.84 15.64
C ASP A 169 2.37 -8.89 14.35
N PHE A 170 1.78 -9.45 13.28
CA PHE A 170 2.38 -9.54 11.95
C PHE A 170 2.15 -8.30 11.11
N LEU A 171 1.18 -7.44 11.44
CA LEU A 171 0.94 -6.21 10.69
C LEU A 171 1.71 -5.02 11.28
N PHE A 172 2.21 -5.12 12.52
CA PHE A 172 2.89 -4.03 13.21
C PHE A 172 4.02 -3.42 12.37
N HIS A 173 4.89 -4.21 11.74
CA HIS A 173 6.00 -3.65 10.96
C HIS A 173 5.54 -2.94 9.69
N ILE A 174 4.40 -3.35 9.10
CA ILE A 174 3.81 -2.69 7.93
C ILE A 174 3.09 -1.41 8.36
N HIS A 175 2.23 -1.50 9.37
CA HIS A 175 1.48 -0.35 9.90
C HIS A 175 2.45 0.69 10.48
N ARG A 176 3.22 0.33 11.50
CA ARG A 176 4.09 1.26 12.22
C ARG A 176 5.36 1.61 11.44
N GLY A 177 6.04 0.58 10.95
CA GLY A 177 7.39 0.70 10.40
C GLY A 177 7.45 1.19 8.96
N MET A 178 6.37 1.03 8.19
CA MET A 178 6.29 1.47 6.79
C MET A 178 5.32 2.63 6.64
N LEU A 179 4.03 2.43 6.96
CA LEU A 179 2.97 3.38 6.61
C LEU A 179 2.91 4.59 7.56
N GLU A 180 2.80 4.36 8.87
CA GLU A 180 2.80 5.44 9.86
C GLU A 180 4.13 6.18 9.87
N PHE A 181 5.26 5.48 9.65
CA PHE A 181 6.58 6.08 9.59
C PHE A 181 6.68 7.21 8.53
N VAL A 182 5.94 7.08 7.43
CA VAL A 182 5.87 8.10 6.37
C VAL A 182 4.65 9.02 6.48
N GLY A 183 3.89 8.91 7.57
CA GLY A 183 2.85 9.87 7.97
C GLY A 183 1.42 9.45 7.66
N TYR A 184 1.20 8.26 7.09
CA TYR A 184 -0.17 7.79 6.84
C TYR A 184 -0.94 7.59 8.14
N GLN A 185 -2.22 7.97 8.11
CA GLN A 185 -3.20 7.37 8.99
C GLN A 185 -3.60 6.00 8.44
N VAL A 186 -3.17 4.95 9.13
CA VAL A 186 -3.47 3.57 8.73
C VAL A 186 -4.88 3.20 9.16
N LEU A 187 -5.65 2.65 8.22
CA LEU A 187 -7.03 2.22 8.41
C LEU A 187 -7.10 0.73 8.73
N GLU A 188 -8.23 0.32 9.29
CA GLU A 188 -8.53 -1.10 9.53
C GLU A 188 -8.33 -1.93 8.25
N PRO A 189 -7.57 -3.03 8.30
CA PRO A 189 -7.30 -3.85 7.15
C PRO A 189 -8.56 -4.60 6.69
N VAL A 190 -8.71 -4.79 5.38
CA VAL A 190 -9.72 -5.67 4.80
C VAL A 190 -9.07 -7.00 4.48
N ILE A 191 -9.45 -8.03 5.24
CA ILE A 191 -8.82 -9.36 5.20
C ILE A 191 -9.83 -10.41 4.75
N THR A 192 -9.49 -11.14 3.69
CA THR A 192 -10.23 -12.36 3.32
C THR A 192 -9.42 -13.59 3.70
N TYR A 193 -9.93 -14.35 4.67
CA TYR A 193 -9.25 -15.52 5.20
C TYR A 193 -9.51 -16.78 4.37
N GLY A 194 -8.44 -17.43 3.90
CA GLY A 194 -8.48 -18.74 3.26
C GLY A 194 -9.36 -18.87 1.99
N PRO A 195 -9.35 -17.92 1.03
CA PRO A 195 -10.26 -17.97 -0.12
C PRO A 195 -10.04 -19.18 -1.05
N ALA A 196 -8.88 -19.84 -0.97
CA ALA A 196 -8.61 -21.08 -1.68
C ALA A 196 -9.41 -22.29 -1.16
N HIS A 197 -9.98 -22.18 0.05
CA HIS A 197 -10.80 -23.22 0.68
C HIS A 197 -12.31 -22.95 0.57
N LEU A 198 -12.69 -21.88 -0.11
CA LEU A 198 -14.08 -21.47 -0.29
C LEU A 198 -14.64 -21.98 -1.62
N THR A 199 -15.94 -22.27 -1.62
CA THR A 199 -16.76 -22.48 -2.82
C THR A 199 -16.93 -21.19 -3.62
N ASP A 200 -17.44 -21.27 -4.84
CA ASP A 200 -17.72 -20.10 -5.67
C ASP A 200 -18.78 -19.18 -5.03
N GLU A 201 -19.81 -19.75 -4.41
CA GLU A 201 -20.82 -19.02 -3.69
C GLU A 201 -20.23 -18.25 -2.49
N GLU A 202 -19.36 -18.91 -1.71
CA GLU A 202 -18.67 -18.30 -0.57
C GLU A 202 -17.68 -17.23 -1.02
N ARG A 203 -16.96 -17.44 -2.13
CA ARG A 203 -16.10 -16.42 -2.75
C ARG A 203 -16.91 -15.20 -3.18
N ALA A 204 -18.09 -15.39 -3.76
CA ALA A 204 -18.98 -14.28 -4.12
C ALA A 204 -19.48 -13.51 -2.89
N VAL A 205 -19.77 -14.20 -1.79
CA VAL A 205 -20.12 -13.55 -0.50
C VAL A 205 -18.93 -12.78 0.06
N ALA A 206 -17.72 -13.35 0.02
CA ALA A 206 -16.50 -12.68 0.47
C ALA A 206 -16.23 -11.39 -0.32
N LEU A 207 -16.40 -11.39 -1.65
CA LEU A 207 -16.27 -10.18 -2.46
C LEU A 207 -17.31 -9.11 -2.10
N LYS A 208 -18.54 -9.49 -1.76
CA LYS A 208 -19.54 -8.52 -1.23
C LYS A 208 -19.08 -7.91 0.08
N ALA A 209 -18.55 -8.72 1.00
CA ALA A 209 -18.01 -8.24 2.28
C ALA A 209 -16.80 -7.30 2.08
N VAL A 210 -15.93 -7.58 1.10
CA VAL A 210 -14.85 -6.66 0.68
C VAL A 210 -15.43 -5.33 0.24
N LYS A 211 -16.43 -5.33 -0.67
CA LYS A 211 -17.05 -4.11 -1.18
C LYS A 211 -17.59 -3.23 -0.04
N GLU A 212 -18.34 -3.83 0.88
CA GLU A 212 -18.92 -3.15 2.04
C GLU A 212 -17.85 -2.62 3.01
N SER A 213 -16.82 -3.42 3.29
CA SER A 213 -15.74 -3.04 4.19
C SER A 213 -14.92 -1.88 3.63
N VAL A 214 -14.56 -1.93 2.35
CA VAL A 214 -13.84 -0.85 1.66
C VAL A 214 -14.65 0.45 1.69
N ALA A 215 -15.95 0.40 1.38
CA ALA A 215 -16.81 1.58 1.41
C ALA A 215 -16.85 2.19 2.81
N ARG A 216 -17.13 1.37 3.83
CA ARG A 216 -17.20 1.81 5.23
C ARG A 216 -15.88 2.41 5.72
N THR A 217 -14.76 1.73 5.47
CA THR A 217 -13.44 2.16 5.93
C THR A 217 -12.99 3.44 5.23
N ALA A 218 -13.21 3.55 3.91
CA ALA A 218 -12.83 4.73 3.13
C ALA A 218 -13.68 5.98 3.49
N THR A 219 -14.92 5.83 3.94
CA THR A 219 -15.78 6.96 4.34
C THR A 219 -15.81 7.22 5.84
N ALA A 220 -15.19 6.37 6.66
CA ALA A 220 -15.16 6.57 8.11
C ALA A 220 -14.51 7.92 8.45
N PRO A 221 -15.13 8.73 9.32
CA PRO A 221 -14.55 9.99 9.78
C PRO A 221 -13.21 9.70 10.48
N LEU A 222 -12.26 10.61 10.32
CA LEU A 222 -10.95 10.47 10.96
C LEU A 222 -11.15 10.46 12.48
N SER A 223 -10.78 9.36 13.13
CA SER A 223 -10.64 9.35 14.58
C SER A 223 -9.58 10.39 14.94
N ALA A 224 -9.92 11.36 15.79
CA ALA A 224 -8.92 12.28 16.33
C ALA A 224 -7.88 11.43 17.07
N VAL A 225 -6.64 11.46 16.59
CA VAL A 225 -5.52 10.87 17.30
C VAL A 225 -5.34 11.71 18.57
N GLY A 226 -5.64 11.10 19.72
CA GLY A 226 -5.41 11.68 21.04
C GLY A 226 -3.97 11.59 21.47
#